data_AF-A0A658KDH0-F1
#
_entry.id   AF-A0A658KDH0-F1
#
_cell.length_a   1.000
_cell.length_b   1.000
_cell.length_c   1.000
_cell.angle_alpha   90.00
_cell.angle_beta   90.00
_cell.angle_gamma   90.00
#
_symmetry.space_group_name_H-M   'P 1'
#
loop_
_entity.id
_entity.type
_entity.pdbx_description
1 polymer ?
#
loop_
_entity_poly.entity_id
_entity_poly.type
_entity_poly.pdbx_seq_one_letter_code
_entity_poly.pdbx_strand_id
1 'polypeptide(L)'
;MSIKNAVRGSVRMSHVQAVIFDAFGTIIRIENARHPFRQLLKLGIAQGRRPRSDDASALMSHPWSLAQAADHFGIDVPPTELARIESELDAELAGVQPFTDALSCIEALQARGLKVAVCSNLARPYGAAVKRIFPGLESYGFSYEIGTLKPDRRISTMQC
;
A
#
# COMPACT_ATOMS: atom_id res chain seq x y z
N MET A 1 -7.31 37.57 -2.71
CA MET A 1 -8.71 37.15 -2.95
C MET A 1 -8.87 35.78 -2.29
N SER A 2 -9.74 35.71 -1.29
CA SER A 2 -9.80 34.66 -0.27
C SER A 2 -10.58 33.44 -0.77
N ILE A 3 -10.07 32.22 -0.53
CA ILE A 3 -10.76 30.95 -0.81
C ILE A 3 -11.83 30.73 0.29
N LYS A 4 -12.85 31.57 0.24
CA LYS A 4 -14.16 31.33 0.85
C LYS A 4 -15.10 31.14 -0.33
N ASN A 5 -15.36 29.89 -0.72
CA ASN A 5 -16.58 29.43 -1.43
C ASN A 5 -16.31 28.15 -2.21
N ALA A 6 -16.28 27.02 -1.50
CA ALA A 6 -16.58 25.72 -2.09
C ALA A 6 -17.00 24.73 -0.98
N VAL A 7 -17.94 25.11 -0.12
CA VAL A 7 -18.70 24.16 0.72
C VAL A 7 -20.18 24.52 0.59
N ARG A 8 -20.80 24.03 -0.48
CA ARG A 8 -22.26 23.93 -0.61
C ARG A 8 -22.61 22.50 -0.97
N GLY A 9 -22.72 21.71 0.08
CA GLY A 9 -23.18 20.33 0.11
C GLY A 9 -23.24 19.94 1.57
N SER A 10 -24.34 20.28 2.24
CA SER A 10 -24.57 19.97 3.65
C SER A 10 -24.75 18.46 3.80
N VAL A 11 -23.64 17.73 3.94
CA VAL A 11 -23.65 16.45 4.63
C VAL A 11 -23.94 16.80 6.09
N ARG A 12 -25.07 16.35 6.62
CA ARG A 12 -25.31 16.42 8.07
C ARG A 12 -24.16 15.67 8.75
N MET A 13 -23.20 16.40 9.32
CA MET A 13 -22.05 15.87 10.08
C MET A 13 -22.49 15.34 11.46
N SER A 14 -23.57 14.55 11.52
CA SER A 14 -24.09 14.08 12.79
C SER A 14 -23.60 12.71 13.21
N HIS A 15 -22.96 11.87 12.38
CA HIS A 15 -22.40 10.57 12.82
C HIS A 15 -21.24 10.03 11.95
N VAL A 16 -20.27 10.86 11.53
CA VAL A 16 -19.01 10.28 11.02
C VAL A 16 -18.22 9.79 12.23
N GLN A 17 -17.94 8.49 12.30
CA GLN A 17 -17.20 7.87 13.41
C GLN A 17 -15.78 7.47 13.02
N ALA A 18 -15.55 7.26 11.72
CA ALA A 18 -14.27 6.79 11.21
C ALA A 18 -13.92 7.38 9.83
N VAL A 19 -12.63 7.44 9.53
CA VAL A 19 -12.06 7.78 8.21
C VAL A 19 -11.09 6.68 7.80
N ILE A 20 -11.24 6.17 6.58
CA ILE A 20 -10.37 5.14 6.01
C ILE A 20 -9.57 5.77 4.87
N PHE A 21 -8.25 5.71 4.96
CA PHE A 21 -7.35 6.18 3.90
C PHE A 21 -6.82 5.04 3.05
N ASP A 22 -6.61 5.32 1.76
CA ASP A 22 -5.62 4.57 0.99
C ASP A 22 -4.20 4.97 1.45
N ALA A 23 -3.20 4.11 1.19
CA ALA A 23 -1.82 4.39 1.63
C ALA A 23 -1.01 5.14 0.55
N PHE A 24 -0.63 4.43 -0.51
CA PHE A 24 0.37 4.88 -1.49
C PHE A 24 -0.23 5.88 -2.48
N GLY A 25 0.40 7.05 -2.58
CA GLY A 25 -0.13 8.16 -3.39
C GLY A 25 -1.24 8.95 -2.69
N THR A 26 -1.57 8.59 -1.45
CA THR A 26 -2.60 9.26 -0.63
C THR A 26 -2.00 9.85 0.65
N ILE A 27 -1.44 9.01 1.54
CA ILE A 27 -0.82 9.46 2.80
C ILE A 27 0.69 9.24 2.84
N ILE A 28 1.21 8.33 2.01
CA ILE A 28 2.64 8.08 1.84
C ILE A 28 3.04 8.12 0.37
N ARG A 29 4.33 8.38 0.11
CA ARG A 29 4.95 8.38 -1.21
C ARG A 29 6.26 7.63 -1.21
N ILE A 30 6.64 7.19 -2.41
CA ILE A 30 7.95 6.63 -2.72
C ILE A 30 8.60 7.61 -3.70
N GLU A 31 9.67 8.31 -3.28
CA GLU A 31 10.30 9.34 -4.12
C GLU A 31 11.24 8.74 -5.17
N ASN A 32 11.90 7.63 -4.85
CA ASN A 32 12.89 6.97 -5.72
C ASN A 32 12.51 5.49 -5.92
N ALA A 33 11.40 5.25 -6.61
CA ALA A 33 10.89 3.90 -6.82
C ALA A 33 11.84 3.07 -7.71
N ARG A 34 12.32 1.97 -7.16
CA ARG A 34 13.14 0.93 -7.79
C ARG A 34 12.29 -0.21 -8.34
N HIS A 35 11.05 -0.37 -7.86
CA HIS A 35 10.07 -1.35 -8.33
C HIS A 35 10.58 -2.81 -8.31
N PRO A 36 11.01 -3.34 -7.15
CA PRO A 36 11.64 -4.67 -7.04
C PRO A 36 10.77 -5.81 -7.61
N PHE A 37 9.46 -5.84 -7.30
CA PHE A 37 8.55 -6.85 -7.85
C PHE A 37 8.39 -6.73 -9.38
N ARG A 38 8.49 -5.51 -9.94
CA ARG A 38 8.47 -5.33 -11.40
C ARG A 38 9.76 -5.86 -12.04
N GLN A 39 10.90 -5.72 -11.37
CA GLN A 39 12.16 -6.30 -11.85
C GLN A 39 12.09 -7.82 -11.86
N LEU A 40 11.54 -8.42 -10.80
CA LEU A 40 11.30 -9.86 -10.75
C LEU A 40 10.44 -10.34 -11.92
N LEU A 41 9.29 -9.69 -12.18
CA LEU A 41 8.44 -10.05 -13.32
C LEU A 41 9.14 -9.87 -14.67
N LYS A 42 9.97 -8.82 -14.83
CA LYS A 42 10.77 -8.60 -16.03
C LYS A 42 11.80 -9.72 -16.25
N LEU A 43 12.42 -10.21 -15.18
CA LEU A 43 13.33 -11.36 -15.24
C LEU A 43 12.59 -12.61 -15.75
N GLY A 44 11.38 -12.88 -15.24
CA GLY A 44 10.54 -13.95 -15.76
C GLY A 44 10.22 -13.80 -17.25
N ILE A 45 9.91 -12.57 -17.70
CA ILE A 45 9.68 -12.31 -19.13
C ILE A 45 10.92 -12.61 -19.97
N ALA A 46 12.11 -12.25 -19.48
CA ALA A 46 13.37 -12.57 -20.15
C ALA A 46 13.63 -14.09 -20.22
N GLN A 47 13.04 -14.88 -19.32
CA GLN A 47 13.06 -16.34 -19.32
C GLN A 47 11.96 -16.98 -20.19
N GLY A 48 11.15 -16.17 -20.88
CA GLY A 48 10.08 -16.65 -21.77
C GLY A 48 8.69 -16.71 -21.12
N ARG A 49 8.55 -16.29 -19.86
CA ARG A 49 7.23 -16.17 -19.21
C ARG A 49 6.41 -15.09 -19.91
N ARG A 50 5.17 -15.41 -20.26
CA ARG A 50 4.23 -14.40 -20.79
C ARG A 50 3.64 -13.57 -19.63
N PRO A 51 3.60 -12.23 -19.73
CA PRO A 51 2.89 -11.40 -18.76
C PRO A 51 1.42 -11.80 -18.68
N ARG A 52 0.86 -11.81 -17.48
CA ARG A 52 -0.57 -12.04 -17.28
C ARG A 52 -1.21 -10.81 -16.64
N SER A 53 -2.49 -10.62 -16.93
CA SER A 53 -3.26 -9.50 -16.38
C SER A 53 -3.43 -9.58 -14.85
N ASP A 54 -3.31 -10.78 -14.28
CA ASP A 54 -3.47 -11.06 -12.85
C ASP A 54 -2.16 -11.01 -12.03
N ASP A 55 -1.00 -10.77 -12.67
CA ASP A 55 0.31 -10.78 -11.99
C ASP A 55 0.38 -9.77 -10.84
N ALA A 56 -0.05 -8.53 -11.10
CA ALA A 56 -0.05 -7.48 -10.10
C ALA A 56 -1.04 -7.76 -8.96
N SER A 57 -2.22 -8.31 -9.28
CA SER A 57 -3.21 -8.68 -8.26
C SER A 57 -2.69 -9.81 -7.39
N ALA A 58 -2.05 -10.84 -7.97
CA ALA A 58 -1.50 -11.96 -7.21
C ALA A 58 -0.43 -11.50 -6.22
N LEU A 59 0.48 -10.59 -6.64
CA LEU A 59 1.49 -9.99 -5.76
C LEU A 59 0.89 -9.19 -4.58
N MET A 60 -0.26 -8.56 -4.80
CA MET A 60 -0.93 -7.75 -3.78
C MET A 60 -1.93 -8.53 -2.94
N SER A 61 -2.40 -9.70 -3.38
CA SER A 61 -3.36 -10.53 -2.63
C SER A 61 -2.71 -11.64 -1.81
N HIS A 62 -1.39 -11.79 -1.86
CA HIS A 62 -0.69 -12.86 -1.14
C HIS A 62 0.47 -12.31 -0.30
N PRO A 63 0.74 -12.91 0.87
CA PRO A 63 1.77 -12.44 1.80
C PRO A 63 3.20 -12.85 1.40
N TRP A 64 3.54 -12.72 0.12
CA TRP A 64 4.80 -13.20 -0.44
C TRP A 64 5.98 -12.26 -0.21
N SER A 65 7.16 -12.86 0.04
CA SER A 65 8.46 -12.23 -0.22
C SER A 65 8.78 -12.24 -1.73
N LEU A 66 9.91 -11.62 -2.12
CA LEU A 66 10.41 -11.70 -3.50
C LEU A 66 10.71 -13.15 -3.91
N ALA A 67 11.35 -13.93 -3.05
CA ALA A 67 11.62 -15.34 -3.29
C ALA A 67 10.33 -16.16 -3.49
N GLN A 68 9.34 -15.99 -2.60
CA GLN A 68 8.06 -16.70 -2.70
C GLN A 68 7.28 -16.30 -3.96
N ALA A 69 7.35 -15.03 -4.36
CA ALA A 69 6.77 -14.58 -5.62
C ALA A 69 7.50 -15.20 -6.83
N ALA A 70 8.83 -15.31 -6.79
CA ALA A 70 9.61 -15.93 -7.84
C ALA A 70 9.21 -17.40 -8.03
N ASP A 71 9.16 -18.15 -6.93
CA ASP A 71 8.71 -19.55 -6.91
C ASP A 71 7.30 -19.70 -7.48
N HIS A 72 6.36 -18.84 -7.04
CA HIS A 72 4.99 -18.87 -7.52
C HIS A 72 4.88 -18.63 -9.03
N PHE A 73 5.67 -17.70 -9.56
CA PHE A 73 5.65 -17.36 -10.97
C PHE A 73 6.53 -18.26 -11.85
N GLY A 74 7.25 -19.22 -11.25
CA GLY A 74 8.20 -20.09 -11.94
C GLY A 74 9.36 -19.30 -12.56
N ILE A 75 9.88 -18.32 -11.81
CA ILE A 75 10.99 -17.46 -12.25
C ILE A 75 12.27 -17.94 -11.59
N ASP A 76 13.24 -18.37 -12.39
CA ASP A 76 14.53 -18.81 -11.89
C ASP A 76 15.39 -17.59 -11.55
N VAL A 77 15.54 -17.28 -10.27
CA VAL A 77 16.35 -16.12 -9.82
C VAL A 77 17.67 -16.62 -9.23
N PRO A 78 18.82 -16.32 -9.86
CA PRO A 78 20.11 -16.59 -9.25
C PRO A 78 20.21 -15.92 -7.86
N PRO A 79 20.80 -16.56 -6.84
CA PRO A 79 20.86 -15.99 -5.49
C PRO A 79 21.45 -14.58 -5.43
N THR A 80 22.47 -14.30 -6.26
CA THR A 80 23.08 -12.97 -6.36
C THR A 80 22.13 -11.91 -6.89
N GLU A 81 21.29 -12.27 -7.86
CA GLU A 81 20.29 -11.36 -8.45
C GLU A 81 19.11 -11.16 -7.49
N LEU A 82 18.68 -12.21 -6.79
CA LEU A 82 17.66 -12.10 -5.75
C LEU A 82 18.12 -11.13 -4.65
N ALA A 83 19.36 -11.30 -4.15
CA ALA A 83 19.93 -10.41 -3.14
C ALA A 83 20.02 -8.95 -3.61
N ARG A 84 20.33 -8.73 -4.91
CA ARG A 84 20.31 -7.38 -5.50
C ARG A 84 18.91 -6.77 -5.47
N ILE A 85 17.89 -7.51 -5.91
CA ILE A 85 16.50 -7.03 -5.94
C ILE A 85 15.98 -6.81 -4.50
N GLU A 86 16.36 -7.67 -3.55
CA GLU A 86 16.04 -7.51 -2.12
C GLU A 86 16.68 -6.24 -1.54
N SER A 87 17.95 -5.97 -1.84
CA SER A 87 18.60 -4.72 -1.40
C SER A 87 17.91 -3.47 -1.98
N GLU A 88 17.39 -3.56 -3.21
CA GLU A 88 16.61 -2.48 -3.80
C GLU A 88 15.24 -2.33 -3.16
N LEU A 89 14.59 -3.43 -2.77
CA LEU A 89 13.37 -3.39 -1.97
C LEU A 89 13.63 -2.71 -0.62
N ASP A 90 14.70 -3.07 0.08
CA ASP A 90 15.03 -2.47 1.37
C ASP A 90 15.28 -0.97 1.26
N ALA A 91 16.02 -0.54 0.23
CA ALA A 91 16.26 0.86 -0.01
C ALA A 91 14.98 1.63 -0.40
N GLU A 92 14.10 1.01 -1.17
CA GLU A 92 12.80 1.60 -1.50
C GLU A 92 11.92 1.73 -0.24
N LEU A 93 11.86 0.70 0.61
CA LEU A 93 11.13 0.70 1.87
C LEU A 93 11.68 1.73 2.86
N ALA A 94 13.00 1.93 2.90
CA ALA A 94 13.63 2.99 3.69
C ALA A 94 13.30 4.39 3.17
N GLY A 95 13.12 4.54 1.85
CA GLY A 95 12.76 5.78 1.17
C GLY A 95 11.28 6.16 1.22
N VAL A 96 10.41 5.33 1.80
CA VAL A 96 8.97 5.67 1.96
C VAL A 96 8.82 6.80 2.96
N GLN A 97 8.14 7.87 2.55
CA GLN A 97 7.90 9.07 3.36
C GLN A 97 6.41 9.41 3.43
N PRO A 98 5.91 9.97 4.54
CA PRO A 98 4.57 10.55 4.58
C PRO A 98 4.51 11.82 3.74
N PHE A 99 3.32 12.16 3.24
CA PHE A 99 3.04 13.54 2.87
C PHE A 99 2.89 14.41 4.12
N THR A 100 3.43 15.63 4.09
CA THR A 100 3.44 16.52 5.26
C THR A 100 2.02 16.88 5.73
N ASP A 101 1.10 17.12 4.78
CA ASP A 101 -0.30 17.38 5.05
C ASP A 101 -1.07 16.15 5.55
N ALA A 102 -0.65 14.94 5.16
CA ALA A 102 -1.26 13.71 5.66
C ALA A 102 -1.06 13.52 7.16
N LEU A 103 0.14 13.83 7.70
CA LEU A 103 0.41 13.78 9.15
C LEU A 103 -0.54 14.70 9.91
N SER A 104 -0.56 15.99 9.55
CA SER A 104 -1.41 16.98 10.22
C SER A 104 -2.91 16.68 10.08
N CYS A 105 -3.32 16.12 8.93
CA CYS A 105 -4.71 15.71 8.71
C CYS A 105 -5.11 14.57 9.65
N ILE A 106 -4.30 13.51 9.75
CA ILE A 106 -4.58 12.35 10.60
C ILE A 106 -4.64 12.76 12.07
N GLU A 107 -3.66 13.56 12.53
CA GLU A 107 -3.65 14.10 13.90
C GLU A 107 -4.93 14.89 14.21
N ALA A 108 -5.35 15.78 13.29
CA ALA A 108 -6.55 16.58 13.46
C ALA A 108 -7.83 15.74 13.50
N LEU A 109 -7.91 14.64 12.74
CA LEU A 109 -9.03 13.71 12.79
C LEU A 109 -9.08 12.98 14.13
N GLN A 110 -7.95 12.45 14.60
CA GLN A 110 -7.87 11.74 15.87
C GLN A 110 -8.17 12.66 17.07
N ALA A 111 -7.68 13.91 17.04
CA ALA A 111 -7.98 14.92 18.07
C ALA A 111 -9.47 15.25 18.19
N ARG A 112 -10.25 15.00 17.13
CA ARG A 112 -11.72 15.16 17.11
C ARG A 112 -12.47 13.90 17.55
N GLY A 113 -11.75 12.87 18.00
CA GLY A 113 -12.31 11.59 18.42
C GLY A 113 -12.74 10.68 17.26
N LEU A 114 -12.29 10.96 16.03
CA LEU A 114 -12.55 10.07 14.89
C LEU A 114 -11.56 8.92 14.89
N LYS A 115 -12.06 7.71 14.63
CA LYS A 115 -11.22 6.56 14.32
C LYS A 115 -10.58 6.75 12.95
N VAL A 116 -9.30 6.45 12.83
CA VAL A 116 -8.58 6.53 11.55
C VAL A 116 -7.99 5.18 11.23
N ALA A 117 -8.21 4.70 10.01
CA ALA A 117 -7.73 3.41 9.52
C ALA A 117 -7.09 3.53 8.14
N VAL A 118 -6.30 2.52 7.76
CA VAL A 118 -5.73 2.41 6.40
C VAL A 118 -6.21 1.13 5.73
N CYS A 119 -6.70 1.29 4.50
CA CYS A 119 -7.11 0.20 3.62
C CYS A 119 -6.33 0.34 2.30
N SER A 120 -5.41 -0.57 1.99
CA SER A 120 -4.53 -0.37 0.84
C SER A 120 -4.18 -1.67 0.10
N ASN A 121 -4.17 -1.59 -1.24
CA ASN A 121 -3.68 -2.66 -2.10
C ASN A 121 -2.15 -2.55 -2.18
N LEU A 122 -1.43 -3.52 -1.63
CA LEU A 122 0.04 -3.53 -1.59
C LEU A 122 0.60 -4.93 -1.39
N ALA A 123 1.82 -5.16 -1.87
CA ALA A 123 2.59 -6.35 -1.56
C ALA A 123 3.12 -6.31 -0.11
N ARG A 124 3.25 -7.47 0.52
CA ARG A 124 3.57 -7.62 1.96
C ARG A 124 4.66 -6.69 2.52
N PRO A 125 5.84 -6.54 1.90
CA PRO A 125 6.92 -5.76 2.50
C PRO A 125 6.54 -4.29 2.75
N TYR A 126 5.65 -3.73 1.93
CA TYR A 126 5.22 -2.33 2.04
C TYR A 126 4.30 -2.08 3.25
N GLY A 127 3.66 -3.10 3.81
CA GLY A 127 2.79 -2.95 4.98
C GLY A 127 3.57 -2.50 6.21
N ALA A 128 4.83 -2.93 6.33
CA ALA A 128 5.72 -2.50 7.40
C ALA A 128 6.07 -1.01 7.30
N ALA A 129 6.24 -0.47 6.09
CA ALA A 129 6.51 0.96 5.89
C ALA A 129 5.32 1.82 6.33
N VAL A 130 4.09 1.39 6.03
CA VAL A 130 2.87 2.06 6.49
C VAL A 130 2.81 2.08 8.02
N LYS A 131 2.95 0.90 8.66
CA LYS A 131 2.91 0.76 10.13
C LYS A 131 4.03 1.53 10.84
N ARG A 132 5.21 1.65 10.22
CA ARG A 132 6.34 2.45 10.75
C ARG A 132 6.02 3.94 10.78
N ILE A 133 5.39 4.46 9.74
CA ILE A 133 5.09 5.90 9.59
C ILE A 133 3.86 6.28 10.41
N PHE A 134 2.84 5.42 10.43
CA PHE A 134 1.60 5.63 11.15
C PHE A 134 1.33 4.44 12.09
N PRO A 135 1.98 4.33 13.26
CA PRO A 135 1.80 3.18 14.15
C PRO A 135 0.51 3.20 14.98
N GLY A 136 -0.10 4.38 15.16
CA GLY A 136 -1.23 4.61 16.08
C GLY A 136 -2.62 4.65 15.43
N LEU A 137 -2.79 4.04 14.26
CA LEU A 137 -4.12 3.95 13.62
C LEU A 137 -4.98 2.86 14.26
N GLU A 138 -6.31 3.01 14.17
CA GLU A 138 -7.30 2.08 14.71
C GLU A 138 -7.16 0.70 14.07
N SER A 139 -6.96 0.65 12.75
CA SER A 139 -6.83 -0.61 12.01
C SER A 139 -6.07 -0.45 10.71
N TYR A 140 -5.49 -1.56 10.23
CA TYR A 140 -4.86 -1.69 8.93
C TYR A 140 -5.48 -2.87 8.20
N GLY A 141 -6.06 -2.65 7.03
CA GLY A 141 -6.44 -3.72 6.11
C GLY A 141 -5.61 -3.66 4.85
N PHE A 142 -4.61 -4.53 4.80
CA PHE A 142 -3.75 -4.69 3.64
C PHE A 142 -4.22 -5.85 2.79
N SER A 143 -4.27 -5.66 1.46
CA SER A 143 -4.76 -6.67 0.52
C SER A 143 -4.04 -8.02 0.65
N TYR A 144 -2.75 -8.03 0.99
CA TYR A 144 -1.96 -9.25 1.14
C TYR A 144 -2.31 -10.06 2.39
N GLU A 145 -2.90 -9.42 3.41
CA GLU A 145 -3.37 -10.08 4.63
C GLU A 145 -4.79 -10.62 4.42
N ILE A 146 -5.62 -9.87 3.70
CA ILE A 146 -7.05 -10.17 3.51
C ILE A 146 -7.29 -11.14 2.34
N GLY A 147 -6.36 -11.21 1.37
CA GLY A 147 -6.50 -12.11 0.21
C GLY A 147 -7.36 -11.56 -0.94
N THR A 148 -7.77 -10.29 -0.87
CA THR A 148 -8.57 -9.63 -1.92
C THR A 148 -8.07 -8.20 -2.15
N LEU A 149 -8.46 -7.59 -3.27
CA LEU A 149 -8.10 -6.21 -3.67
C LEU A 149 -9.32 -5.29 -3.69
N LYS A 150 -9.14 -4.02 -3.30
CA LYS A 150 -10.12 -2.97 -3.61
C LYS A 150 -10.32 -2.93 -5.13
N PRO A 151 -11.54 -2.77 -5.65
CA PRO A 151 -12.77 -2.33 -4.97
C PRO A 151 -13.64 -3.46 -4.37
N ASP A 152 -13.11 -4.66 -4.18
CA ASP A 152 -13.86 -5.70 -3.46
C ASP A 152 -14.24 -5.20 -2.07
N ARG A 153 -15.56 -5.11 -1.82
CA ARG A 153 -16.11 -4.51 -0.58
C ARG A 153 -15.62 -5.21 0.67
N ARG A 154 -15.18 -6.47 0.58
CA ARG A 154 -14.68 -7.24 1.73
C ARG A 154 -13.53 -6.54 2.46
N ILE A 155 -12.70 -5.75 1.76
CA ILE A 155 -11.58 -5.06 2.40
C ILE A 155 -12.04 -3.86 3.24
N SER A 156 -13.02 -3.10 2.75
CA SER A 156 -13.53 -1.92 3.49
C SER A 156 -14.50 -2.30 4.60
N THR A 157 -15.25 -3.39 4.44
CA THR A 157 -16.26 -3.83 5.42
C THR A 157 -15.65 -4.42 6.70
N MET A 158 -14.41 -4.90 6.65
CA MET A 158 -13.69 -5.41 7.82
C MET A 158 -13.04 -4.32 8.70
N GLN A 159 -13.09 -3.05 8.28
CA GLN A 159 -12.37 -1.94 8.94
C GLN A 159 -13.29 -0.90 9.60
N CYS A 160 -14.61 -1.15 9.64
CA CYS A 160 -15.59 -0.33 10.34
C CYS A 160 -16.12 -1.04 11.59
#